data_AF-L1KZN4-F1
#
_entry.id   AF-L1KZN4-F1
#
_cell.length_a   1.000
_cell.length_b   1.000
_cell.length_c   1.000
_cell.angle_alpha   90.00
_cell.angle_beta   90.00
_cell.angle_gamma   90.00
#
_symmetry.space_group_name_H-M   'P 1'
#
loop_
_entity.id
_entity.type
_entity.pdbx_description
1 polymer ?
#
loop_
_entity_poly.entity_id
_entity_poly.type
_entity_poly.pdbx_seq_one_letter_code
_entity_poly.pdbx_strand_id
1 'polypeptide(L)'
;MDHLDDLAHQRRTPLQHFDHCPWLFEKEAAEEQRAAQRERQRSLGGDSEIGERCYVAESAAVYPDRLRLGDDSYIAAHAYVTGELTTGADCTLNPFTVVRGRVALGDGVRIGAHTSLLGFNHSMTPDRPVFQQPHTSRGITVGDDVWIGSHVVVVDGVTIGDHCVIGAGAVVTKDLPPWTVAAGNPARRIRDRRETAGTPDRGGSLGDALARFAATARAQAADILDRSWNGTHYVDRPGVSPTVRAHCDAVEIADLLLGSPPGQLTPEEHIARLSALQDEETGLVPEFGEQLPRMDPDGFIGEGPALYHVLSVGYALDLLGATFPHPVHVVSTMTAAQLTSRLEKLPWRDNAWGAGAWIDSWATAAHWNLRHTENGGRTPGMTPGSLEALFGWLLTRADPWTGMWGSPSATAGRLQVVNGYYRLTRGSFAQFAVPVPHPERVVDAVLDHARDTRYFGAGRENACNVLDVAHPLWLCARQLGGGGARGDGYRSAEIRSWAERQLTAALARWQDGKGFGFGPGTAGPGPEAGLQGTEMWLAIVWLLADLLGYSERLDYRPRGVHRPEPAGGA
;
A
#
# COMPACT_ATOMS: atom_id res chain seq x y z
N MET A 1 -54.15 3.96 33.10
CA MET A 1 -54.19 2.70 33.86
C MET A 1 -54.74 1.68 32.88
N ASP A 2 -53.96 0.99 32.07
CA ASP A 2 -52.66 0.40 32.37
C ASP A 2 -51.72 0.47 31.17
N HIS A 3 -50.63 1.19 31.36
CA HIS A 3 -49.40 1.15 30.59
C HIS A 3 -48.38 0.47 31.50
N LEU A 4 -47.56 -0.44 30.94
CA LEU A 4 -46.22 -0.81 31.46
C LEU A 4 -46.11 -1.89 32.56
N ASP A 5 -46.85 -2.99 32.50
CA ASP A 5 -46.53 -4.17 33.36
C ASP A 5 -46.04 -5.42 32.60
N ASP A 6 -45.87 -5.35 31.28
CA ASP A 6 -45.59 -6.55 30.45
C ASP A 6 -44.14 -6.65 29.92
N LEU A 7 -43.19 -5.89 30.49
CA LEU A 7 -41.77 -5.93 30.09
C LEU A 7 -40.78 -6.23 31.22
N ALA A 8 -41.25 -6.61 32.41
CA ALA A 8 -40.41 -6.89 33.57
C ALA A 8 -40.16 -8.39 33.84
N HIS A 9 -40.17 -9.24 32.81
CA HIS A 9 -39.48 -10.53 32.88
C HIS A 9 -38.07 -10.37 32.29
N GLN A 10 -37.17 -9.76 33.07
CA GLN A 10 -35.73 -9.92 32.85
C GLN A 10 -35.45 -11.42 32.87
N ARG A 11 -35.25 -12.02 31.69
CA ARG A 11 -34.76 -13.40 31.57
C ARG A 11 -33.45 -13.46 32.34
N ARG A 12 -33.47 -14.04 33.55
CA ARG A 12 -32.26 -14.31 34.32
C ARG A 12 -31.30 -15.09 33.41
N THR A 13 -30.11 -14.55 33.18
CA THR A 13 -29.05 -15.19 32.41
C THR A 13 -28.77 -16.57 33.01
N PRO A 14 -29.01 -17.69 32.31
CA PRO A 14 -28.76 -19.02 32.85
C PRO A 14 -27.28 -19.19 33.21
N LEU A 15 -26.96 -20.00 34.23
CA LEU A 15 -25.56 -20.26 34.62
C LEU A 15 -24.71 -20.75 33.43
N GLN A 16 -25.29 -21.56 32.55
CA GLN A 16 -24.70 -22.06 31.30
C GLN A 16 -24.25 -20.96 30.32
N HIS A 17 -24.79 -19.73 30.44
CA HIS A 17 -24.31 -18.61 29.63
C HIS A 17 -22.86 -18.26 29.98
N PHE A 18 -22.51 -18.29 31.27
CA PHE A 18 -21.18 -17.93 31.75
C PHE A 18 -20.14 -19.00 31.43
N ASP A 19 -20.55 -20.24 31.14
CA ASP A 19 -19.64 -21.25 30.59
C ASP A 19 -19.02 -20.80 29.27
N HIS A 20 -19.81 -20.15 28.40
CA HIS A 20 -19.33 -19.63 27.11
C HIS A 20 -18.81 -18.20 27.19
N CYS A 21 -19.28 -17.44 28.18
CA CYS A 21 -18.88 -16.05 28.43
C CYS A 21 -18.34 -15.79 29.85
N PRO A 22 -17.25 -16.45 30.31
CA PRO A 22 -16.78 -16.32 31.70
C PRO A 22 -16.39 -14.89 32.09
N TRP A 23 -15.95 -14.07 31.14
CA TRP A 23 -15.56 -12.67 31.37
C TRP A 23 -16.72 -11.75 31.81
N LEU A 24 -17.96 -12.21 31.70
CA LEU A 24 -19.14 -11.49 32.21
C LEU A 24 -19.52 -11.90 33.64
N PHE A 25 -19.02 -13.04 34.13
CA PHE A 25 -19.46 -13.64 35.39
C PHE A 25 -19.31 -12.67 36.57
N GLU A 26 -18.14 -12.03 36.70
CA GLU A 26 -17.89 -11.13 37.83
C GLU A 26 -18.78 -9.89 37.82
N LYS A 27 -19.28 -9.46 36.66
CA LYS A 27 -20.14 -8.28 36.56
C LYS A 27 -21.62 -8.61 36.64
N GLU A 28 -22.02 -9.80 36.18
CA GLU A 28 -23.41 -10.10 35.88
C GLU A 28 -23.99 -11.26 36.70
N ALA A 29 -23.15 -12.06 37.38
CA ALA A 29 -23.63 -13.23 38.13
C ALA A 29 -24.34 -12.83 39.43
N ALA A 30 -25.51 -13.44 39.64
CA ALA A 30 -26.23 -13.38 40.91
C ALA A 30 -25.50 -14.18 42.00
N GLU A 31 -25.79 -13.88 43.28
CA GLU A 31 -25.11 -14.55 44.42
C GLU A 31 -25.32 -16.07 44.43
N GLU A 32 -26.49 -16.55 44.00
CA GLU A 32 -26.78 -17.99 43.82
C GLU A 32 -25.81 -18.64 42.82
N GLN A 33 -25.52 -17.95 41.70
CA GLN A 33 -24.60 -18.43 40.66
C GLN A 33 -23.15 -18.38 41.15
N ARG A 34 -22.80 -17.38 41.95
CA ARG A 34 -21.50 -17.29 42.64
C ARG A 34 -21.32 -18.41 43.65
N ALA A 35 -22.36 -18.75 44.42
CA ALA A 35 -22.35 -19.86 45.35
C ALA A 35 -22.17 -21.21 44.65
N ALA A 36 -22.91 -21.45 43.56
CA ALA A 36 -22.75 -22.64 42.73
C ALA A 36 -21.33 -22.75 42.16
N GLN A 37 -20.74 -21.62 41.75
CA GLN A 37 -19.38 -21.64 41.22
C GLN A 37 -18.32 -21.95 42.27
N ARG A 38 -18.48 -21.45 43.51
CA ARG A 38 -17.62 -21.83 44.64
C ARG A 38 -17.75 -23.31 45.02
N GLU A 39 -18.92 -23.91 44.85
CA GLU A 39 -19.11 -25.35 45.03
C GLU A 39 -18.41 -26.14 43.93
N ARG A 40 -18.58 -25.75 42.66
CA ARG A 40 -17.88 -26.35 41.53
C ARG A 40 -16.37 -26.33 41.71
N GLN A 41 -15.79 -25.19 42.09
CA GLN A 41 -14.35 -25.07 42.36
C GLN A 41 -13.87 -26.01 43.46
N ARG A 42 -14.65 -26.16 44.55
CA ARG A 42 -14.34 -27.08 45.65
C ARG A 42 -14.52 -28.56 45.31
N SER A 43 -15.34 -28.86 44.30
CA SER A 43 -15.54 -30.24 43.82
C SER A 43 -14.43 -30.75 42.90
N LEU A 44 -13.51 -29.87 42.46
CA LEU A 44 -12.39 -30.28 41.61
C LEU A 44 -11.48 -31.26 42.37
N GLY A 45 -11.19 -32.39 41.74
CA GLY A 45 -10.29 -33.41 42.30
C GLY A 45 -8.82 -33.01 42.25
N GLY A 46 -7.95 -33.94 42.62
CA GLY A 46 -6.50 -33.72 42.63
C GLY A 46 -6.03 -32.75 43.71
N ASP A 47 -4.75 -32.39 43.65
CA ASP A 47 -4.18 -31.31 44.46
C ASP A 47 -4.56 -29.97 43.81
N SER A 48 -5.71 -29.40 44.19
CA SER A 48 -6.30 -28.20 43.55
C SER A 48 -6.34 -26.98 44.49
N GLU A 49 -5.78 -25.85 44.05
CA GLU A 49 -5.96 -24.53 44.68
C GLU A 49 -6.42 -23.53 43.61
N ILE A 50 -7.46 -22.75 43.96
CA ILE A 50 -8.12 -21.81 43.05
C ILE A 50 -8.11 -20.42 43.71
N GLY A 51 -7.61 -19.43 42.98
CA GLY A 51 -7.53 -18.03 43.38
C GLY A 51 -8.88 -17.32 43.41
N GLU A 52 -8.83 -16.04 43.75
CA GLU A 52 -10.00 -15.17 43.81
C GLU A 52 -10.56 -14.87 42.41
N ARG A 53 -11.88 -14.67 42.33
CA ARG A 53 -12.59 -14.28 41.10
C ARG A 53 -12.37 -15.21 39.89
N CYS A 54 -11.98 -16.45 40.14
CA CYS A 54 -11.82 -17.45 39.08
C CYS A 54 -13.16 -18.03 38.61
N TYR A 55 -13.18 -18.56 37.39
CA TYR A 55 -14.34 -19.29 36.85
C TYR A 55 -13.91 -20.61 36.20
N VAL A 56 -14.52 -21.73 36.58
CA VAL A 56 -14.37 -23.03 35.93
C VAL A 56 -15.74 -23.49 35.43
N ALA A 57 -15.91 -23.58 34.11
CA ALA A 57 -17.15 -23.99 33.48
C ALA A 57 -17.61 -25.38 33.94
N GLU A 58 -18.92 -25.55 34.09
CA GLU A 58 -19.52 -26.84 34.46
C GLU A 58 -19.29 -27.87 33.35
N SER A 59 -19.44 -27.42 32.11
CA SER A 59 -19.21 -28.21 30.90
C SER A 59 -17.75 -28.52 30.58
N ALA A 60 -16.79 -27.95 31.33
CA ALA A 60 -15.37 -28.28 31.19
C ALA A 60 -15.05 -29.64 31.85
N ALA A 61 -14.24 -30.43 31.17
CA ALA A 61 -13.71 -31.70 31.64
C ALA A 61 -12.36 -31.47 32.36
N VAL A 62 -12.41 -31.19 33.66
CA VAL A 62 -11.23 -30.84 34.47
C VAL A 62 -10.92 -31.97 35.44
N TYR A 63 -9.90 -32.77 35.13
CA TYR A 63 -9.44 -33.92 35.93
C TYR A 63 -7.92 -33.83 36.18
N PRO A 64 -7.47 -32.88 37.00
CA PRO A 64 -6.06 -32.61 37.20
C PRO A 64 -5.45 -33.55 38.27
N ASP A 65 -4.16 -33.87 38.12
CA ASP A 65 -3.35 -34.38 39.23
C ASP A 65 -3.01 -33.21 40.18
N ARG A 66 -2.68 -32.05 39.58
CA ARG A 66 -2.46 -30.76 40.27
C ARG A 66 -3.08 -29.62 39.47
N LEU A 67 -3.83 -28.76 40.14
CA LEU A 67 -4.33 -27.50 39.58
C LEU A 67 -3.96 -26.34 40.52
N ARG A 68 -3.33 -25.32 39.96
CA ARG A 68 -3.10 -24.02 40.62
C ARG A 68 -3.59 -22.96 39.66
N LEU A 69 -4.75 -22.38 39.94
CA LEU A 69 -5.35 -21.35 39.11
C LEU A 69 -5.21 -20.02 39.84
N GLY A 70 -4.35 -19.11 39.35
CA GLY A 70 -4.18 -17.78 39.95
C GLY A 70 -5.42 -16.90 39.80
N ASP A 71 -5.45 -15.79 40.52
CA ASP A 71 -6.61 -14.88 40.59
C ASP A 71 -7.08 -14.42 39.20
N ASP A 72 -8.36 -14.06 39.07
CA ASP A 72 -8.97 -13.50 37.85
C ASP A 72 -8.85 -14.40 36.60
N SER A 73 -8.67 -15.71 36.82
CA SER A 73 -8.46 -16.67 35.73
C SER A 73 -9.69 -17.52 35.45
N TYR A 74 -9.83 -18.01 34.21
CA TYR A 74 -10.95 -18.89 33.88
C TYR A 74 -10.62 -20.05 32.95
N ILE A 75 -11.39 -21.12 33.12
CA ILE A 75 -11.49 -22.30 32.26
C ILE A 75 -12.91 -22.34 31.68
N ALA A 76 -13.04 -22.07 30.39
CA ALA A 76 -14.33 -21.93 29.71
C ALA A 76 -14.92 -23.27 29.24
N ALA A 77 -16.11 -23.18 28.63
CA ALA A 77 -16.92 -24.31 28.19
C ALA A 77 -16.13 -25.36 27.40
N HIS A 78 -16.35 -26.63 27.75
CA HIS A 78 -15.78 -27.79 27.04
C HIS A 78 -14.25 -27.84 26.96
N ALA A 79 -13.53 -27.04 27.75
CA ALA A 79 -12.09 -27.24 27.90
C ALA A 79 -11.81 -28.61 28.53
N TYR A 80 -10.72 -29.26 28.09
CA TYR A 80 -10.28 -30.55 28.61
C TYR A 80 -8.91 -30.40 29.27
N VAL A 81 -8.85 -30.54 30.60
CA VAL A 81 -7.66 -30.29 31.41
C VAL A 81 -7.30 -31.54 32.22
N THR A 82 -6.10 -32.08 32.03
CA THR A 82 -5.56 -33.25 32.76
C THR A 82 -4.08 -33.10 33.05
N GLY A 83 -3.58 -33.77 34.09
CA GLY A 83 -2.18 -33.64 34.52
C GLY A 83 -1.97 -32.44 35.44
N GLU A 84 -0.90 -31.66 35.19
CA GLU A 84 -0.51 -30.54 36.03
C GLU A 84 -0.67 -29.21 35.28
N LEU A 85 -1.59 -28.36 35.73
CA LEU A 85 -1.75 -26.99 35.26
C LEU A 85 -1.48 -26.01 36.38
N THR A 86 -0.50 -25.13 36.19
CA THR A 86 -0.24 -23.98 37.07
C THR A 86 -0.34 -22.70 36.25
N THR A 87 -1.10 -21.73 36.72
CA THR A 87 -1.22 -20.40 36.09
C THR A 87 -0.85 -19.30 37.06
N GLY A 88 -0.35 -18.19 36.53
CA GLY A 88 -0.37 -16.91 37.20
C GLY A 88 -1.78 -16.33 37.31
N ALA A 89 -1.86 -15.05 37.66
CA ALA A 89 -3.10 -14.28 37.66
C ALA A 89 -3.53 -13.94 36.22
N ASP A 90 -4.81 -13.57 36.06
CA ASP A 90 -5.38 -13.13 34.80
C ASP A 90 -5.07 -14.11 33.65
N CYS A 91 -5.41 -15.39 33.76
CA CYS A 91 -5.19 -16.37 32.70
C CYS A 91 -6.49 -16.89 32.13
N THR A 92 -6.57 -17.02 30.80
CA THR A 92 -7.80 -17.44 30.12
C THR A 92 -7.61 -18.67 29.25
N LEU A 93 -8.42 -19.69 29.50
CA LEU A 93 -8.57 -20.87 28.65
C LEU A 93 -9.96 -20.80 28.00
N ASN A 94 -10.01 -20.37 26.75
CA ASN A 94 -11.27 -20.24 26.01
C ASN A 94 -11.86 -21.60 25.60
N PRO A 95 -13.12 -21.63 25.09
CA PRO A 95 -13.82 -22.88 24.86
C PRO A 95 -13.06 -23.90 24.01
N PHE A 96 -13.24 -25.17 24.34
CA PHE A 96 -12.61 -26.31 23.66
C PHE A 96 -11.07 -26.34 23.70
N THR A 97 -10.43 -25.58 24.60
CA THR A 97 -8.98 -25.69 24.83
C THR A 97 -8.64 -27.05 25.46
N VAL A 98 -7.55 -27.66 25.01
CA VAL A 98 -7.02 -28.92 25.56
C VAL A 98 -5.70 -28.65 26.26
N VAL A 99 -5.59 -29.01 27.54
CA VAL A 99 -4.35 -28.91 28.32
C VAL A 99 -4.05 -30.28 28.93
N ARG A 100 -2.90 -30.85 28.59
CA ARG A 100 -2.52 -32.19 29.05
C ARG A 100 -1.05 -32.27 29.40
N GLY A 101 -0.71 -33.03 30.43
CA GLY A 101 0.67 -33.15 30.92
C GLY A 101 1.04 -32.00 31.84
N ARG A 102 2.32 -31.64 31.92
CA ARG A 102 2.78 -30.51 32.75
C ARG A 102 2.78 -29.20 31.96
N VAL A 103 1.99 -28.22 32.37
CA VAL A 103 1.91 -26.89 31.75
C VAL A 103 1.95 -25.80 32.82
N ALA A 104 2.90 -24.87 32.67
CA ALA A 104 3.03 -23.69 33.52
C ALA A 104 2.83 -22.42 32.69
N LEU A 105 1.94 -21.54 33.16
CA LEU A 105 1.62 -20.24 32.55
C LEU A 105 1.99 -19.13 33.54
N GLY A 106 2.62 -18.06 33.04
CA GLY A 106 2.82 -16.81 33.78
C GLY A 106 1.52 -16.01 33.97
N ASP A 107 1.65 -14.72 34.27
CA ASP A 107 0.52 -13.80 34.43
C ASP A 107 0.00 -13.30 33.06
N GLY A 108 -1.30 -13.06 32.95
CA GLY A 108 -1.87 -12.38 31.78
C GLY A 108 -1.95 -13.23 30.52
N VAL A 109 -1.85 -14.56 30.60
CA VAL A 109 -1.86 -15.43 29.42
C VAL A 109 -3.27 -15.55 28.81
N ARG A 110 -3.40 -15.36 27.51
CA ARG A 110 -4.66 -15.43 26.76
C ARG A 110 -4.63 -16.60 25.78
N ILE A 111 -5.43 -17.64 26.01
CA ILE A 111 -5.48 -18.82 25.15
C ILE A 111 -6.78 -18.81 24.35
N GLY A 112 -6.66 -18.76 23.03
CA GLY A 112 -7.76 -18.82 22.07
C GLY A 112 -8.47 -20.17 22.07
N ALA A 113 -9.70 -20.18 21.55
CA ALA A 113 -10.52 -21.39 21.51
C ALA A 113 -9.86 -22.50 20.67
N HIS A 114 -10.16 -23.76 20.99
CA HIS A 114 -9.64 -24.95 20.29
C HIS A 114 -8.11 -25.12 20.31
N THR A 115 -7.39 -24.42 21.18
CA THR A 115 -5.93 -24.55 21.31
C THR A 115 -5.56 -25.78 22.14
N SER A 116 -4.49 -26.47 21.77
CA SER A 116 -3.96 -27.66 22.45
C SER A 116 -2.56 -27.42 23.00
N LEU A 117 -2.40 -27.48 24.33
CA LEU A 117 -1.12 -27.47 25.04
C LEU A 117 -0.82 -28.90 25.53
N LEU A 118 0.16 -29.55 24.91
CA LEU A 118 0.48 -30.96 25.13
C LEU A 118 1.86 -31.10 25.79
N GLY A 119 1.93 -30.95 27.11
CA GLY A 119 3.13 -31.10 27.95
C GLY A 119 3.54 -32.56 28.22
N PHE A 120 3.25 -33.45 27.27
CA PHE A 120 3.68 -34.84 27.25
C PHE A 120 3.78 -35.33 25.81
N ASN A 121 4.56 -36.39 25.57
CA ASN A 121 4.68 -37.01 24.25
C ASN A 121 4.94 -38.52 24.35
N HIS A 122 4.70 -39.27 23.28
CA HIS A 122 5.16 -40.65 23.15
C HIS A 122 6.60 -40.66 22.62
N SER A 123 7.39 -41.63 23.06
CA SER A 123 8.65 -41.92 22.36
C SER A 123 8.36 -42.39 20.92
N MET A 124 9.32 -42.17 20.03
CA MET A 124 9.29 -42.59 18.62
C MET A 124 10.48 -43.48 18.26
N THR A 125 11.10 -44.11 19.25
CA THR A 125 12.23 -45.01 19.02
C THR A 125 11.78 -46.21 18.19
N PRO A 126 12.60 -46.72 17.25
CA PRO A 126 12.19 -47.80 16.36
C PRO A 126 12.23 -49.19 17.03
N ASP A 127 12.60 -49.29 18.31
CA ASP A 127 12.85 -50.56 19.02
C ASP A 127 11.57 -51.30 19.41
N ARG A 128 10.42 -50.62 19.48
CA ARG A 128 9.12 -51.23 19.78
C ARG A 128 7.95 -50.42 19.21
N PRO A 129 6.75 -51.02 19.02
CA PRO A 129 5.57 -50.30 18.56
C PRO A 129 5.21 -49.12 19.49
N VAL A 130 4.77 -48.00 18.90
CA VAL A 130 4.48 -46.74 19.63
C VAL A 130 3.54 -46.93 20.83
N PHE A 131 2.52 -47.80 20.73
CA PHE A 131 1.57 -48.05 21.84
C PHE A 131 2.19 -48.71 23.08
N GLN A 132 3.40 -49.29 22.95
CA GLN A 132 4.16 -49.89 24.05
C GLN A 132 5.31 -49.00 24.51
N GLN A 133 5.45 -47.81 23.91
CA GLN A 133 6.50 -46.88 24.26
C GLN A 133 6.10 -46.04 25.48
N PRO A 134 7.05 -45.73 26.39
CA PRO A 134 6.76 -44.89 27.53
C PRO A 134 6.39 -43.47 27.10
N HIS A 135 5.57 -42.80 27.91
CA HIS A 135 5.36 -41.37 27.78
C HIS A 135 6.59 -40.61 28.30
N THR A 136 6.83 -39.45 27.70
CA THR A 136 7.80 -38.44 28.14
C THR A 136 7.04 -37.19 28.53
N SER A 137 7.54 -36.42 29.49
CA SER A 137 6.96 -35.14 29.89
C SER A 137 8.08 -34.18 30.25
N ARG A 138 8.48 -33.38 29.25
CA ARG A 138 9.37 -32.23 29.44
C ARG A 138 8.58 -31.00 29.94
N GLY A 139 7.27 -30.98 29.70
CA GLY A 139 6.34 -29.93 30.07
C GLY A 139 6.38 -28.72 29.14
N ILE A 140 5.42 -27.81 29.27
CA ILE A 140 5.39 -26.54 28.53
C ILE A 140 5.51 -25.40 29.54
N THR A 141 6.33 -24.40 29.23
CA THR A 141 6.43 -23.17 30.01
C THR A 141 6.04 -21.98 29.14
N VAL A 142 5.13 -21.15 29.63
CA VAL A 142 4.70 -19.91 28.98
C VAL A 142 4.95 -18.76 29.95
N GLY A 143 5.66 -17.73 29.50
CA GLY A 143 5.95 -16.53 30.27
C GLY A 143 4.74 -15.59 30.42
N ASP A 144 5.01 -14.37 30.86
CA ASP A 144 3.98 -13.36 31.15
C ASP A 144 3.47 -12.65 29.88
N ASP A 145 2.21 -12.17 29.90
CA ASP A 145 1.59 -11.37 28.82
C ASP A 145 1.66 -12.04 27.42
N VAL A 146 1.41 -13.35 27.37
CA VAL A 146 1.41 -14.11 26.12
C VAL A 146 0.01 -14.25 25.54
N TRP A 147 -0.14 -13.97 24.24
CA TRP A 147 -1.36 -14.28 23.49
C TRP A 147 -1.16 -15.49 22.57
N ILE A 148 -1.91 -16.56 22.82
CA ILE A 148 -1.97 -17.75 21.98
C ILE A 148 -3.30 -17.71 21.21
N GLY A 149 -3.24 -17.54 19.89
CA GLY A 149 -4.41 -17.51 19.03
C GLY A 149 -5.21 -18.82 19.05
N SER A 150 -6.41 -18.80 18.46
CA SER A 150 -7.28 -19.99 18.37
C SER A 150 -6.66 -21.07 17.46
N HIS A 151 -7.00 -22.33 17.72
CA HIS A 151 -6.52 -23.49 16.96
C HIS A 151 -4.98 -23.65 16.94
N VAL A 152 -4.27 -23.20 17.99
CA VAL A 152 -2.83 -23.41 18.10
C VAL A 152 -2.53 -24.77 18.72
N VAL A 153 -1.42 -25.39 18.35
CA VAL A 153 -0.86 -26.58 19.02
C VAL A 153 0.53 -26.25 19.56
N VAL A 154 0.78 -26.50 20.85
CA VAL A 154 2.10 -26.41 21.47
C VAL A 154 2.51 -27.79 21.97
N VAL A 155 3.70 -28.26 21.57
CA VAL A 155 4.18 -29.61 21.88
C VAL A 155 5.11 -29.64 23.09
N ASP A 156 5.33 -30.85 23.62
CA ASP A 156 6.10 -31.09 24.84
C ASP A 156 7.52 -30.51 24.81
N GLY A 157 7.90 -29.84 25.91
CA GLY A 157 9.20 -29.23 26.15
C GLY A 157 9.49 -27.95 25.37
N VAL A 158 8.45 -27.20 25.04
CA VAL A 158 8.54 -25.86 24.48
C VAL A 158 8.47 -24.82 25.60
N THR A 159 9.34 -23.82 25.52
CA THR A 159 9.29 -22.58 26.30
C THR A 159 8.86 -21.41 25.40
N ILE A 160 7.77 -20.73 25.75
CA ILE A 160 7.32 -19.49 25.11
C ILE A 160 7.66 -18.34 26.05
N GLY A 161 8.59 -17.48 25.66
CA GLY A 161 9.01 -16.34 26.48
C GLY A 161 7.95 -15.25 26.61
N ASP A 162 8.21 -14.31 27.51
CA ASP A 162 7.28 -13.21 27.84
C ASP A 162 6.88 -12.40 26.61
N HIS A 163 5.67 -11.85 26.63
CA HIS A 163 5.13 -10.97 25.61
C HIS A 163 4.98 -11.58 24.21
N CYS A 164 5.07 -12.90 24.05
CA CYS A 164 4.89 -13.54 22.74
C CYS A 164 3.46 -13.43 22.20
N VAL A 165 3.33 -13.40 20.87
CA VAL A 165 2.05 -13.51 20.15
C VAL A 165 2.13 -14.67 19.17
N ILE A 166 1.25 -15.65 19.33
CA ILE A 166 1.16 -16.83 18.47
C ILE A 166 -0.08 -16.70 17.60
N GLY A 167 0.11 -16.61 16.29
CA GLY A 167 -0.97 -16.52 15.31
C GLY A 167 -1.85 -17.78 15.32
N ALA A 168 -3.13 -17.59 15.02
CA ALA A 168 -4.10 -18.68 14.95
C ALA A 168 -3.65 -19.80 13.99
N GLY A 169 -3.98 -21.05 14.32
CA GLY A 169 -3.63 -22.22 13.50
C GLY A 169 -2.15 -22.65 13.54
N ALA A 170 -1.32 -22.04 14.38
CA ALA A 170 0.11 -22.35 14.45
C ALA A 170 0.41 -23.67 15.18
N VAL A 171 1.54 -24.32 14.82
CA VAL A 171 2.07 -25.51 15.53
C VAL A 171 3.46 -25.19 16.08
N VAL A 172 3.56 -24.90 17.36
CA VAL A 172 4.79 -24.50 18.04
C VAL A 172 5.57 -25.74 18.46
N THR A 173 6.72 -25.96 17.80
CA THR A 173 7.58 -27.14 18.00
C THR A 173 8.95 -26.83 18.58
N LYS A 174 9.25 -25.55 18.82
CA LYS A 174 10.53 -25.06 19.36
C LYS A 174 10.28 -23.85 20.26
N ASP A 175 11.22 -23.59 21.14
CA ASP A 175 11.20 -22.44 22.03
C ASP A 175 11.10 -21.12 21.25
N LEU A 176 10.36 -20.17 21.82
CA LEU A 176 10.19 -18.83 21.29
C LEU A 176 10.78 -17.83 22.28
N PRO A 177 11.78 -17.02 21.87
CA PRO A 177 12.30 -15.97 22.72
C PRO A 177 11.23 -14.93 23.09
N PRO A 178 11.39 -14.20 24.22
CA PRO A 178 10.48 -13.11 24.58
C PRO A 178 10.26 -12.11 23.44
N TRP A 179 9.09 -11.48 23.42
CA TRP A 179 8.62 -10.55 22.40
C TRP A 179 8.49 -11.15 20.98
N THR A 180 8.44 -12.47 20.83
CA THR A 180 8.30 -13.06 19.49
C THR A 180 6.85 -13.03 18.99
N VAL A 181 6.64 -12.56 17.76
CA VAL A 181 5.43 -12.86 16.98
C VAL A 181 5.72 -14.05 16.08
N ALA A 182 4.96 -15.14 16.20
CA ALA A 182 5.15 -16.36 15.40
C ALA A 182 3.83 -16.91 14.84
N ALA A 183 3.87 -17.52 13.66
CA ALA A 183 2.73 -18.28 13.11
C ALA A 183 3.18 -19.40 12.16
N GLY A 184 2.24 -20.23 11.71
CA GLY A 184 2.45 -21.30 10.74
C GLY A 184 2.61 -22.70 11.34
N ASN A 185 2.69 -23.71 10.47
CA ASN A 185 2.91 -25.12 10.84
C ASN A 185 4.14 -25.67 10.07
N PRO A 186 5.31 -25.83 10.72
CA PRO A 186 5.57 -25.48 12.11
C PRO A 186 5.76 -23.97 12.27
N ALA A 187 5.52 -23.45 13.48
CA ALA A 187 5.59 -22.03 13.76
C ALA A 187 6.97 -21.46 13.46
N ARG A 188 7.01 -20.24 12.91
CA ARG A 188 8.23 -19.48 12.61
C ARG A 188 8.08 -18.07 13.15
N ARG A 189 9.18 -17.49 13.66
CA ARG A 189 9.26 -16.06 13.99
C ARG A 189 8.94 -15.25 12.74
N ILE A 190 7.94 -14.38 12.85
CA ILE A 190 7.56 -13.39 11.83
C ILE A 190 8.32 -12.10 12.09
N ARG A 191 8.28 -11.60 13.33
CA ARG A 191 8.91 -10.34 13.76
C ARG A 191 9.02 -10.27 15.27
N ASP A 192 9.70 -9.26 15.79
CA ASP A 192 9.59 -8.85 17.19
C ASP A 192 8.25 -8.14 17.41
N ARG A 193 7.59 -8.33 18.55
CA ARG A 193 6.35 -7.65 18.93
C ARG A 193 6.60 -6.15 19.11
N ARG A 194 7.80 -5.76 19.56
CA ARG A 194 8.27 -4.37 19.69
C ARG A 194 8.67 -3.76 18.35
N GLU A 195 9.03 -4.59 17.37
CA GLU A 195 9.10 -4.18 15.96
C GLU A 195 7.66 -3.95 15.49
N THR A 196 7.13 -2.77 15.80
CA THR A 196 5.91 -2.28 15.18
C THR A 196 6.14 -2.19 13.68
N ALA A 197 5.25 -2.80 12.88
CA ALA A 197 4.82 -2.13 11.66
C ALA A 197 4.45 -0.71 12.12
N GLY A 198 5.25 0.27 11.74
CA GLY A 198 5.46 1.50 12.49
C GLY A 198 4.21 1.98 13.22
N THR A 199 4.22 1.95 14.55
CA THR A 199 3.33 2.84 15.29
C THR A 199 3.77 4.23 14.88
N PRO A 200 2.89 5.04 14.26
CA PRO A 200 3.13 6.46 14.20
C PRO A 200 3.42 6.91 15.62
N ASP A 201 4.45 7.73 15.74
CA ASP A 201 4.67 8.63 16.85
C ASP A 201 3.36 8.92 17.62
N ARG A 202 3.33 8.62 18.92
CA ARG A 202 2.18 8.92 19.79
C ARG A 202 2.07 10.44 19.89
N GLY A 203 1.37 11.02 18.91
CA GLY A 203 1.12 12.45 18.82
C GLY A 203 0.49 12.95 17.51
N GLY A 204 0.24 12.10 16.50
CA GLY A 204 -0.47 12.58 15.30
C GLY A 204 -1.12 11.50 14.44
N SER A 205 -2.27 11.82 13.89
CA SER A 205 -2.94 11.08 12.81
C SER A 205 -2.06 11.00 11.54
N LEU A 206 -2.40 10.13 10.59
CA LEU A 206 -1.78 10.14 9.24
C LEU A 206 -1.83 11.55 8.62
N GLY A 207 -2.90 12.30 8.87
CA GLY A 207 -3.02 13.69 8.44
C GLY A 207 -1.95 14.61 9.03
N ASP A 208 -1.57 14.40 10.29
CA ASP A 208 -0.50 15.19 10.94
C ASP A 208 0.89 14.79 10.42
N ALA A 209 1.09 13.51 10.10
CA ALA A 209 2.32 13.05 9.45
C ALA A 209 2.49 13.68 8.06
N LEU A 210 1.40 13.76 7.28
CA LEU A 210 1.39 14.42 5.97
C LEU A 210 1.66 15.92 6.08
N ALA A 211 1.02 16.61 7.05
CA ALA A 211 1.25 18.03 7.27
C ALA A 211 2.71 18.32 7.68
N ARG A 212 3.30 17.50 8.56
CA ARG A 212 4.72 17.60 8.93
C ARG A 212 5.65 17.34 7.75
N PHE A 213 5.36 16.31 6.96
CA PHE A 213 6.11 16.01 5.75
C PHE A 213 6.07 17.20 4.78
N ALA A 214 4.88 17.72 4.46
CA ALA A 214 4.73 18.84 3.54
C ALA A 214 5.44 20.10 4.04
N ALA A 215 5.35 20.41 5.34
CA ALA A 215 6.09 21.52 5.94
C ALA A 215 7.61 21.34 5.82
N THR A 216 8.10 20.11 6.03
CA THR A 216 9.53 19.77 5.89
C THR A 216 9.99 19.91 4.44
N ALA A 217 9.24 19.31 3.51
CA ALA A 217 9.54 19.38 2.08
C ALA A 217 9.58 20.83 1.59
N ARG A 218 8.60 21.65 2.00
CA ARG A 218 8.54 23.08 1.69
C ARG A 218 9.72 23.86 2.24
N ALA A 219 10.09 23.61 3.50
CA ALA A 219 11.24 24.28 4.13
C ALA A 219 12.57 23.94 3.43
N GLN A 220 12.69 22.76 2.85
CA GLN A 220 13.92 22.25 2.23
C GLN A 220 13.96 22.44 0.70
N ALA A 221 12.86 22.88 0.08
CA ALA A 221 12.75 22.94 -1.37
C ALA A 221 13.81 23.85 -2.01
N ALA A 222 14.08 25.02 -1.44
CA ALA A 222 15.12 25.93 -1.94
C ALA A 222 16.51 25.28 -1.91
N ASP A 223 16.89 24.64 -0.80
CA ASP A 223 18.18 23.95 -0.65
C ASP A 223 18.32 22.78 -1.64
N ILE A 224 17.23 22.05 -1.90
CA ILE A 224 17.21 20.97 -2.90
C ILE A 224 17.46 21.52 -4.30
N LEU A 225 16.82 22.63 -4.67
CA LEU A 225 17.01 23.29 -5.97
C LEU A 225 18.43 23.85 -6.11
N ASP A 226 18.97 24.48 -5.06
CA ASP A 226 20.34 25.00 -5.04
C ASP A 226 21.38 23.88 -5.18
N ARG A 227 21.18 22.75 -4.48
CA ARG A 227 22.03 21.57 -4.61
C ARG A 227 22.06 21.03 -6.04
N SER A 228 20.94 21.15 -6.76
CA SER A 228 20.80 20.67 -8.13
C SER A 228 21.16 21.71 -9.19
N TRP A 229 21.74 22.85 -8.81
CA TRP A 229 22.25 23.85 -9.72
C TRP A 229 23.78 23.75 -9.88
N ASN A 230 24.28 23.60 -11.10
CA ASN A 230 25.72 23.49 -11.35
C ASN A 230 26.42 24.83 -11.64
N GLY A 231 25.73 25.95 -11.43
CA GLY A 231 26.17 27.30 -11.79
C GLY A 231 25.66 27.78 -13.16
N THR A 232 25.13 26.89 -14.01
CA THR A 232 24.59 27.27 -15.32
C THR A 232 23.32 26.51 -15.71
N HIS A 233 23.20 25.23 -15.34
CA HIS A 233 22.06 24.38 -15.64
C HIS A 233 21.64 23.59 -14.40
N TYR A 234 20.39 23.16 -14.38
CA TYR A 234 19.94 22.15 -13.43
C TYR A 234 20.49 20.78 -13.80
N VAL A 235 20.85 20.02 -12.79
CA VAL A 235 21.26 18.61 -12.85
C VAL A 235 20.36 17.81 -11.92
N ASP A 236 20.09 16.54 -12.24
CA ASP A 236 19.24 15.71 -11.36
C ASP A 236 19.82 15.65 -9.94
N ARG A 237 21.14 15.51 -9.83
CA ARG A 237 21.89 15.57 -8.57
C ARG A 237 23.33 16.03 -8.81
N PRO A 238 24.08 16.46 -7.77
CA PRO A 238 25.47 16.86 -7.91
C PRO A 238 26.33 15.80 -8.62
N GLY A 239 27.14 16.24 -9.57
CA GLY A 239 28.11 15.39 -10.27
C GLY A 239 27.57 14.60 -11.46
N VAL A 240 26.29 14.73 -11.82
CA VAL A 240 25.73 14.16 -13.06
C VAL A 240 25.57 15.23 -14.14
N SER A 241 25.51 14.80 -15.41
CA SER A 241 25.31 15.70 -16.55
C SER A 241 23.95 16.39 -16.48
N PRO A 242 23.85 17.67 -16.92
CA PRO A 242 22.56 18.36 -17.02
C PRO A 242 21.69 17.72 -18.09
N THR A 243 20.37 17.77 -17.88
CA THR A 243 19.36 17.30 -18.83
C THR A 243 18.24 18.32 -18.91
N VAL A 244 17.55 18.38 -20.04
CA VAL A 244 16.36 19.24 -20.21
C VAL A 244 15.31 18.88 -19.16
N ARG A 245 15.14 17.57 -18.89
CA ARG A 245 14.26 17.07 -17.84
C ARG A 245 14.59 17.64 -16.46
N ALA A 246 15.86 17.71 -16.06
CA ALA A 246 16.23 18.24 -14.75
C ALA A 246 15.79 19.71 -14.55
N HIS A 247 15.84 20.52 -15.61
CA HIS A 247 15.32 21.89 -15.56
C HIS A 247 13.80 21.90 -15.37
N CYS A 248 13.08 21.02 -16.07
CA CYS A 248 11.62 20.90 -15.95
C CYS A 248 11.22 20.42 -14.55
N ASP A 249 11.86 19.37 -14.03
CA ASP A 249 11.61 18.82 -12.70
C ASP A 249 11.87 19.89 -11.60
N ALA A 250 12.90 20.74 -11.77
CA ALA A 250 13.15 21.88 -10.87
C ALA A 250 11.99 22.88 -10.86
N VAL A 251 11.45 23.22 -12.04
CA VAL A 251 10.29 24.12 -12.17
C VAL A 251 9.06 23.50 -11.51
N GLU A 252 8.78 22.22 -11.73
CA GLU A 252 7.64 21.53 -11.12
C GLU A 252 7.74 21.43 -9.59
N ILE A 253 8.92 21.13 -9.05
CA ILE A 253 9.15 21.09 -7.61
C ILE A 253 8.96 22.48 -6.98
N ALA A 254 9.51 23.52 -7.60
CA ALA A 254 9.37 24.90 -7.13
C ALA A 254 7.92 25.37 -7.19
N ASP A 255 7.20 25.07 -8.26
CA ASP A 255 5.78 25.35 -8.37
C ASP A 255 4.97 24.70 -7.23
N LEU A 256 5.22 23.41 -7.02
CA LEU A 256 4.47 22.58 -6.07
C LEU A 256 4.76 22.97 -4.61
N LEU A 257 6.03 23.25 -4.26
CA LEU A 257 6.43 23.52 -2.87
C LEU A 257 6.58 25.01 -2.54
N LEU A 258 6.97 25.85 -3.49
CA LEU A 258 7.26 27.27 -3.23
C LEU A 258 6.19 28.21 -3.79
N GLY A 259 5.41 27.77 -4.78
CA GLY A 259 4.42 28.62 -5.47
C GLY A 259 5.07 29.70 -6.34
N SER A 260 6.35 29.55 -6.67
CA SER A 260 7.12 30.45 -7.54
C SER A 260 8.17 29.65 -8.31
N PRO A 261 8.66 30.16 -9.46
CA PRO A 261 9.76 29.53 -10.20
C PRO A 261 11.03 29.43 -9.33
N PRO A 262 11.96 28.51 -9.68
CA PRO A 262 13.25 28.41 -9.01
C PRO A 262 14.04 29.74 -9.02
N GLY A 263 14.70 30.08 -7.91
CA GLY A 263 15.35 31.39 -7.73
C GLY A 263 16.67 31.59 -8.49
N GLN A 264 17.22 30.55 -9.12
CA GLN A 264 18.52 30.59 -9.80
C GLN A 264 18.44 31.33 -11.15
N LEU A 265 17.25 31.50 -11.70
CA LEU A 265 16.97 32.26 -12.91
C LEU A 265 15.70 33.11 -12.71
N THR A 266 15.57 34.20 -13.45
CA THR A 266 14.30 34.93 -13.55
C THR A 266 13.25 34.08 -14.28
N PRO A 267 11.94 34.31 -14.06
CA PRO A 267 10.88 33.62 -14.81
C PRO A 267 11.07 33.73 -16.32
N GLU A 268 11.47 34.91 -16.81
CA GLU A 268 11.71 35.18 -18.23
C GLU A 268 12.90 34.38 -18.77
N GLU A 269 13.97 34.20 -17.98
CA GLU A 269 15.11 33.37 -18.37
C GLU A 269 14.76 31.88 -18.40
N HIS A 270 13.93 31.40 -17.47
CA HIS A 270 13.42 30.04 -17.53
C HIS A 270 12.63 29.80 -18.81
N ILE A 271 11.71 30.69 -19.15
CA ILE A 271 10.90 30.62 -20.38
C ILE A 271 11.80 30.69 -21.61
N ALA A 272 12.70 31.67 -21.67
CA ALA A 272 13.58 31.86 -22.83
C ALA A 272 14.45 30.64 -23.09
N ARG A 273 15.01 30.03 -22.05
CA ARG A 273 15.85 28.83 -22.18
C ARG A 273 15.06 27.62 -22.65
N LEU A 274 13.91 27.34 -22.06
CA LEU A 274 13.08 26.19 -22.43
C LEU A 274 12.51 26.34 -23.85
N SER A 275 12.03 27.54 -24.18
CA SER A 275 11.49 27.86 -25.51
C SER A 275 12.56 27.78 -26.62
N ALA A 276 13.79 28.26 -26.35
CA ALA A 276 14.88 28.25 -27.33
C ALA A 276 15.40 26.85 -27.67
N LEU A 277 15.06 25.82 -26.89
CA LEU A 277 15.39 24.43 -27.20
C LEU A 277 14.45 23.83 -28.24
N GLN A 278 13.27 24.41 -28.46
CA GLN A 278 12.32 23.87 -29.41
C GLN A 278 12.84 24.07 -30.84
N ASP A 279 12.89 22.97 -31.58
CA ASP A 279 13.18 22.99 -33.01
C ASP A 279 11.99 23.57 -33.77
N GLU A 280 12.22 24.61 -34.56
CA GLU A 280 11.18 25.33 -35.31
C GLU A 280 10.52 24.47 -36.40
N GLU A 281 11.26 23.56 -37.04
CA GLU A 281 10.74 22.75 -38.15
C GLU A 281 9.79 21.65 -37.67
N THR A 282 10.14 20.99 -36.56
CA THR A 282 9.40 19.84 -36.04
C THR A 282 8.46 20.19 -34.89
N GLY A 283 8.76 21.27 -34.15
CA GLY A 283 8.12 21.62 -32.89
C GLY A 283 8.53 20.72 -31.72
N LEU A 284 9.55 19.88 -31.86
CA LEU A 284 10.04 18.98 -30.82
C LEU A 284 11.24 19.58 -30.08
N VAL A 285 11.54 19.05 -28.89
CA VAL A 285 12.67 19.49 -28.06
C VAL A 285 13.68 18.35 -27.91
N PRO A 286 14.92 18.47 -28.42
CA PRO A 286 15.98 17.48 -28.22
C PRO A 286 16.54 17.53 -26.79
N GLU A 287 17.41 16.58 -26.46
CA GLU A 287 18.26 16.69 -25.26
C GLU A 287 19.44 17.64 -25.52
N PHE A 288 20.03 18.18 -24.46
CA PHE A 288 21.17 19.10 -24.58
C PHE A 288 22.32 18.51 -25.41
N GLY A 289 22.65 19.19 -26.52
CA GLY A 289 23.74 18.80 -27.40
C GLY A 289 23.43 17.61 -28.31
N GLU A 290 22.21 17.07 -28.28
CA GLU A 290 21.77 16.00 -29.16
C GLU A 290 20.94 16.53 -30.34
N GLN A 291 20.97 15.81 -31.47
CA GLN A 291 20.06 16.07 -32.57
C GLN A 291 18.74 15.33 -32.33
N LEU A 292 17.64 15.84 -32.89
CA LEU A 292 16.36 15.14 -32.85
C LEU A 292 16.49 13.74 -33.49
N PRO A 293 15.79 12.73 -32.95
CA PRO A 293 15.75 11.41 -33.58
C PRO A 293 15.23 11.50 -35.01
N ARG A 294 15.70 10.61 -35.88
CA ARG A 294 15.12 10.47 -37.21
C ARG A 294 13.62 10.14 -37.06
N MET A 295 12.77 10.93 -37.71
CA MET A 295 11.34 10.68 -37.73
C MET A 295 11.03 9.31 -38.35
N ASP A 296 10.07 8.60 -37.76
CA ASP A 296 9.55 7.36 -38.33
C ASP A 296 8.82 7.65 -39.66
N PRO A 297 8.50 6.64 -40.49
CA PRO A 297 7.86 6.84 -41.79
C PRO A 297 6.49 7.57 -41.74
N ASP A 298 5.84 7.58 -40.58
CA ASP A 298 4.62 8.33 -40.28
C ASP A 298 4.88 9.76 -39.76
N GLY A 299 6.14 10.17 -39.69
CA GLY A 299 6.59 11.52 -39.39
C GLY A 299 6.82 11.79 -37.90
N PHE A 300 6.39 10.94 -36.97
CA PHE A 300 6.58 11.18 -35.54
C PHE A 300 7.76 10.38 -34.96
N ILE A 301 8.25 10.78 -33.80
CA ILE A 301 9.35 10.07 -33.13
C ILE A 301 8.85 8.79 -32.45
N GLY A 302 9.60 7.70 -32.60
CA GLY A 302 9.27 6.39 -32.03
C GLY A 302 9.84 6.17 -30.63
N GLU A 303 10.98 6.79 -30.31
CA GLU A 303 11.71 6.63 -29.05
C GLU A 303 12.60 7.85 -28.74
N GLY A 304 13.19 7.86 -27.55
CA GLY A 304 14.17 8.87 -27.11
C GLY A 304 13.60 9.98 -26.20
N PRO A 305 14.48 10.86 -25.68
CA PRO A 305 14.12 11.89 -24.70
C PRO A 305 13.06 12.88 -25.22
N ALA A 306 13.10 13.20 -26.51
CA ALA A 306 12.17 14.14 -27.13
C ALA A 306 10.69 13.74 -26.97
N LEU A 307 10.36 12.45 -26.86
CA LEU A 307 8.99 12.00 -26.55
C LEU A 307 8.54 12.53 -25.20
N TYR A 308 9.42 12.48 -24.19
CA TYR A 308 9.13 12.93 -22.84
C TYR A 308 9.23 14.47 -22.71
N HIS A 309 10.02 15.13 -23.55
CA HIS A 309 10.13 16.59 -23.57
C HIS A 309 8.85 17.30 -24.01
N VAL A 310 8.04 16.68 -24.88
CA VAL A 310 6.68 17.17 -25.18
C VAL A 310 5.86 17.37 -23.91
N LEU A 311 6.03 16.49 -22.92
CA LEU A 311 5.37 16.59 -21.63
C LEU A 311 6.13 17.55 -20.72
N SER A 312 7.35 17.19 -20.34
CA SER A 312 8.12 17.92 -19.31
C SER A 312 8.35 19.39 -19.64
N VAL A 313 8.73 19.72 -20.87
CA VAL A 313 8.94 21.12 -21.29
C VAL A 313 7.61 21.85 -21.42
N GLY A 314 6.60 21.21 -22.03
CA GLY A 314 5.28 21.80 -22.19
C GLY A 314 4.64 22.18 -20.86
N TYR A 315 4.72 21.27 -19.87
CA TYR A 315 4.25 21.51 -18.52
C TYR A 315 5.07 22.56 -17.78
N ALA A 316 6.40 22.51 -17.86
CA ALA A 316 7.24 23.53 -17.25
C ALA A 316 6.92 24.94 -17.81
N LEU A 317 6.73 25.07 -19.13
CA LEU A 317 6.31 26.32 -19.76
C LEU A 317 4.91 26.76 -19.26
N ASP A 318 3.94 25.85 -19.19
CA ASP A 318 2.58 26.15 -18.70
C ASP A 318 2.60 26.67 -17.25
N LEU A 319 3.42 26.06 -16.38
CA LEU A 319 3.62 26.52 -14.99
C LEU A 319 4.28 27.89 -14.90
N LEU A 320 5.15 28.21 -15.85
CA LEU A 320 5.78 29.54 -15.97
C LEU A 320 4.86 30.58 -16.64
N GLY A 321 3.64 30.20 -17.06
CA GLY A 321 2.70 31.09 -17.75
C GLY A 321 3.01 31.29 -19.23
N ALA A 322 3.75 30.37 -19.85
CA ALA A 322 4.11 30.36 -21.26
C ALA A 322 3.54 29.13 -22.00
N THR A 323 3.72 29.08 -23.31
CA THR A 323 3.38 27.93 -24.16
C THR A 323 4.53 27.66 -25.12
N PHE A 324 4.51 26.50 -25.78
CA PHE A 324 5.44 26.21 -26.86
C PHE A 324 5.40 27.31 -27.95
N PRO A 325 6.57 27.83 -28.38
CA PRO A 325 6.66 28.77 -29.48
C PRO A 325 6.04 28.26 -30.78
N HIS A 326 6.29 27.00 -31.12
CA HIS A 326 5.82 26.34 -32.34
C HIS A 326 4.90 25.16 -32.00
N PRO A 327 3.87 24.86 -32.81
CA PRO A 327 3.09 23.64 -32.65
C PRO A 327 3.96 22.42 -32.95
N VAL A 328 3.62 21.26 -32.37
CA VAL A 328 4.21 19.98 -32.76
C VAL A 328 3.66 19.59 -34.14
N HIS A 329 4.36 20.00 -35.19
CA HIS A 329 3.86 20.06 -36.57
C HIS A 329 3.34 18.73 -37.13
N VAL A 330 3.99 17.63 -36.78
CA VAL A 330 3.57 16.30 -37.22
C VAL A 330 2.23 15.92 -36.59
N VAL A 331 2.02 16.26 -35.31
CA VAL A 331 0.77 15.94 -34.61
C VAL A 331 -0.38 16.82 -35.11
N SER A 332 -0.11 18.08 -35.48
CA SER A 332 -1.15 18.95 -36.05
C SER A 332 -1.61 18.50 -37.44
N THR A 333 -0.72 17.91 -38.24
CA THR A 333 -1.00 17.52 -39.64
C THR A 333 -1.36 16.05 -39.84
N MET A 334 -1.06 15.16 -38.88
CA MET A 334 -1.38 13.73 -38.97
C MET A 334 -2.88 13.49 -39.15
N THR A 335 -3.25 12.74 -40.18
CA THR A 335 -4.65 12.37 -40.47
C THR A 335 -5.12 11.20 -39.60
N ALA A 336 -6.44 11.08 -39.40
CA ALA A 336 -7.07 9.93 -38.75
C ALA A 336 -6.61 8.56 -39.29
N ALA A 337 -6.41 8.45 -40.61
CA ALA A 337 -5.97 7.21 -41.26
C ALA A 337 -4.49 6.90 -40.95
N GLN A 338 -3.61 7.90 -41.00
CA GLN A 338 -2.20 7.75 -40.62
C GLN A 338 -2.06 7.37 -39.15
N LEU A 339 -2.78 8.07 -38.27
CA LEU A 339 -2.80 7.79 -36.83
C LEU A 339 -3.27 6.36 -36.58
N THR A 340 -4.41 5.95 -37.13
CA THR A 340 -4.94 4.59 -36.96
C THR A 340 -3.92 3.53 -37.43
N SER A 341 -3.30 3.73 -38.60
CA SER A 341 -2.26 2.82 -39.11
C SER A 341 -1.05 2.74 -38.17
N ARG A 342 -0.67 3.84 -37.54
CA ARG A 342 0.40 3.86 -36.54
C ARG A 342 0.00 3.11 -35.28
N LEU A 343 -1.19 3.36 -34.74
CA LEU A 343 -1.70 2.68 -33.55
C LEU A 343 -1.70 1.16 -33.70
N GLU A 344 -2.04 0.65 -34.89
CA GLU A 344 -2.00 -0.79 -35.19
C GLU A 344 -0.58 -1.40 -35.20
N LYS A 345 0.44 -0.58 -35.47
CA LYS A 345 1.85 -1.02 -35.56
C LYS A 345 2.62 -0.84 -34.26
N LEU A 346 2.06 -0.16 -33.27
CA LEU A 346 2.71 -0.01 -31.97
C LEU A 346 2.93 -1.38 -31.30
N PRO A 347 4.01 -1.55 -30.52
CA PRO A 347 4.43 -2.85 -30.00
C PRO A 347 3.61 -3.30 -28.78
N TRP A 348 2.28 -3.33 -28.88
CA TRP A 348 1.37 -3.64 -27.77
C TRP A 348 1.63 -4.98 -27.08
N ARG A 349 2.16 -5.98 -27.79
CA ARG A 349 2.42 -7.31 -27.23
C ARG A 349 3.75 -7.39 -26.48
N ASP A 350 4.80 -6.83 -27.07
CA ASP A 350 6.18 -7.02 -26.58
C ASP A 350 6.69 -5.83 -25.77
N ASN A 351 6.12 -4.64 -25.98
CA ASN A 351 6.49 -3.38 -25.32
C ASN A 351 5.27 -2.46 -25.15
N ALA A 352 4.27 -2.93 -24.40
CA ALA A 352 3.07 -2.16 -24.10
C ALA A 352 3.39 -0.82 -23.39
N TRP A 353 4.49 -0.76 -22.63
CA TRP A 353 4.97 0.48 -22.02
C TRP A 353 5.35 1.52 -23.09
N GLY A 354 6.15 1.13 -24.09
CA GLY A 354 6.56 2.01 -25.18
C GLY A 354 5.38 2.46 -26.02
N ALA A 355 4.42 1.56 -26.30
CA ALA A 355 3.17 1.92 -26.95
C ALA A 355 2.40 2.99 -26.15
N GLY A 356 2.25 2.80 -24.84
CA GLY A 356 1.62 3.78 -23.96
C GLY A 356 2.35 5.12 -23.91
N ALA A 357 3.69 5.11 -23.83
CA ALA A 357 4.52 6.31 -23.84
C ALA A 357 4.41 7.12 -25.16
N TRP A 358 4.25 6.42 -26.29
CA TRP A 358 3.99 7.07 -27.57
C TRP A 358 2.63 7.78 -27.58
N ILE A 359 1.56 7.13 -27.07
CA ILE A 359 0.23 7.75 -26.97
C ILE A 359 0.25 8.96 -26.05
N ASP A 360 0.91 8.82 -24.89
CA ASP A 360 1.08 9.87 -23.90
C ASP A 360 1.70 11.13 -24.52
N SER A 361 2.78 10.95 -25.29
CA SER A 361 3.45 12.03 -26.02
C SER A 361 2.57 12.63 -27.11
N TRP A 362 1.97 11.79 -27.98
CA TRP A 362 1.15 12.26 -29.09
C TRP A 362 -0.10 13.02 -28.60
N ALA A 363 -0.79 12.49 -27.60
CA ALA A 363 -2.01 13.09 -27.04
C ALA A 363 -1.69 14.37 -26.24
N THR A 364 -0.53 14.42 -25.57
CA THR A 364 -0.07 15.65 -24.93
C THR A 364 0.34 16.72 -25.95
N ALA A 365 1.01 16.34 -27.05
CA ALA A 365 1.27 17.26 -28.17
C ALA A 365 -0.02 17.79 -28.80
N ALA A 366 -1.02 16.93 -28.98
CA ALA A 366 -2.35 17.32 -29.45
C ALA A 366 -2.99 18.36 -28.52
N HIS A 367 -2.92 18.13 -27.20
CA HIS A 367 -3.38 19.08 -26.19
C HIS A 367 -2.69 20.44 -26.32
N TRP A 368 -1.36 20.47 -26.48
CA TRP A 368 -0.62 21.73 -26.68
C TRP A 368 -0.98 22.43 -27.99
N ASN A 369 -1.11 21.67 -29.08
CA ASN A 369 -1.48 22.22 -30.39
C ASN A 369 -2.89 22.86 -30.35
N LEU A 370 -3.85 22.26 -29.64
CA LEU A 370 -5.20 22.82 -29.48
C LEU A 370 -5.21 24.14 -28.69
N ARG A 371 -4.24 24.31 -27.77
CA ARG A 371 -4.05 25.55 -27.00
C ARG A 371 -3.16 26.58 -27.71
N HIS A 372 -2.46 26.18 -28.78
CA HIS A 372 -1.57 27.06 -29.52
C HIS A 372 -2.39 28.10 -30.29
N THR A 373 -1.96 29.36 -30.27
CA THR A 373 -2.59 30.44 -31.03
C THR A 373 -1.55 31.07 -31.91
N GLU A 374 -1.76 31.07 -33.23
CA GLU A 374 -0.88 31.82 -34.13
C GLU A 374 -1.17 33.32 -34.00
N ASN A 375 -0.11 34.13 -34.12
CA ASN A 375 -0.18 35.58 -34.24
C ASN A 375 -1.08 35.96 -35.44
N GLY A 376 -2.36 36.19 -35.18
CA GLY A 376 -3.39 36.36 -36.21
C GLY A 376 -4.77 35.77 -35.87
N GLY A 377 -4.90 35.07 -34.73
CA GLY A 377 -6.19 34.63 -34.20
C GLY A 377 -6.75 33.34 -34.83
N ARG A 378 -5.96 32.65 -35.67
CA ARG A 378 -6.26 31.26 -36.06
C ARG A 378 -5.44 30.33 -35.17
N THR A 379 -6.11 29.44 -34.46
CA THR A 379 -5.50 28.25 -33.85
C THR A 379 -4.98 27.38 -35.00
N PRO A 380 -3.69 26.97 -35.06
CA PRO A 380 -3.30 25.85 -35.89
C PRO A 380 -4.05 24.63 -35.36
N GLY A 381 -5.22 24.39 -35.97
CA GLY A 381 -6.08 23.30 -35.59
C GLY A 381 -5.40 21.97 -35.88
N MET A 382 -5.74 20.95 -35.10
CA MET A 382 -5.46 19.58 -35.50
C MET A 382 -6.24 19.24 -36.78
N THR A 383 -5.68 18.40 -37.64
CA THR A 383 -6.42 17.77 -38.73
C THR A 383 -7.73 17.16 -38.18
N PRO A 384 -8.92 17.59 -38.67
CA PRO A 384 -10.20 17.14 -38.14
C PRO A 384 -10.35 15.62 -38.11
N GLY A 385 -10.92 15.09 -37.02
CA GLY A 385 -11.17 13.65 -36.85
C GLY A 385 -9.99 12.87 -36.26
N SER A 386 -8.81 13.46 -36.10
CA SER A 386 -7.62 12.74 -35.63
C SER A 386 -7.69 12.41 -34.15
N LEU A 387 -8.20 13.34 -33.32
CA LEU A 387 -8.40 13.10 -31.89
C LEU A 387 -9.54 12.09 -31.66
N GLU A 388 -10.61 12.18 -32.44
CA GLU A 388 -11.71 11.21 -32.44
C GLU A 388 -11.24 9.82 -32.87
N ALA A 389 -10.34 9.73 -33.85
CA ALA A 389 -9.73 8.48 -34.27
C ALA A 389 -8.87 7.86 -33.15
N LEU A 390 -8.11 8.67 -32.41
CA LEU A 390 -7.36 8.20 -31.23
C LEU A 390 -8.30 7.54 -30.22
N PHE A 391 -9.31 8.29 -29.74
CA PHE A 391 -10.22 7.79 -28.71
C PHE A 391 -11.08 6.62 -29.21
N GLY A 392 -11.56 6.68 -30.45
CA GLY A 392 -12.31 5.59 -31.07
C GLY A 392 -11.50 4.30 -31.17
N TRP A 393 -10.22 4.40 -31.54
CA TRP A 393 -9.32 3.24 -31.56
C TRP A 393 -9.06 2.72 -30.15
N LEU A 394 -8.74 3.60 -29.19
CA LEU A 394 -8.45 3.19 -27.80
C LEU A 394 -9.65 2.49 -27.15
N LEU A 395 -10.86 3.05 -27.28
CA LEU A 395 -12.09 2.50 -26.72
C LEU A 395 -12.48 1.14 -27.31
N THR A 396 -12.23 0.93 -28.61
CA THR A 396 -12.61 -0.32 -29.30
C THR A 396 -11.55 -1.43 -29.18
N ARG A 397 -10.35 -1.11 -28.71
CA ARG A 397 -9.21 -2.04 -28.61
C ARG A 397 -8.77 -2.36 -27.18
N ALA A 398 -9.39 -1.75 -26.18
CA ALA A 398 -9.18 -2.14 -24.78
C ALA A 398 -9.66 -3.58 -24.56
N ASP A 399 -8.86 -4.40 -23.87
CA ASP A 399 -9.24 -5.77 -23.52
C ASP A 399 -10.38 -5.75 -22.49
N PRO A 400 -11.58 -6.29 -22.79
CA PRO A 400 -12.71 -6.24 -21.87
C PRO A 400 -12.51 -7.07 -20.58
N TRP A 401 -11.51 -7.96 -20.52
CA TRP A 401 -11.22 -8.76 -19.33
C TRP A 401 -10.30 -8.06 -18.34
N THR A 402 -9.38 -7.22 -18.84
CA THR A 402 -8.37 -6.54 -18.02
C THR A 402 -8.50 -5.03 -18.01
N GLY A 403 -9.23 -4.46 -18.98
CA GLY A 403 -9.30 -3.03 -19.27
C GLY A 403 -8.00 -2.45 -19.86
N MET A 404 -7.01 -3.29 -20.15
CA MET A 404 -5.67 -2.87 -20.57
C MET A 404 -5.51 -2.92 -22.10
N TRP A 405 -4.46 -2.28 -22.61
CA TRP A 405 -3.98 -2.48 -23.98
C TRP A 405 -2.70 -3.34 -23.94
N GLY A 406 -2.64 -4.33 -24.83
CA GLY A 406 -1.52 -5.28 -24.87
C GLY A 406 -1.79 -6.56 -24.09
N SER A 407 -0.72 -7.31 -23.79
CA SER A 407 -0.83 -8.57 -23.03
C SER A 407 0.30 -8.70 -22.02
N PRO A 408 0.05 -9.33 -20.85
CA PRO A 408 1.11 -9.60 -19.88
C PRO A 408 2.24 -10.40 -20.51
N SER A 409 3.48 -10.04 -20.17
CA SER A 409 4.67 -10.76 -20.58
C SER A 409 4.89 -11.98 -19.67
N ALA A 410 5.40 -13.07 -20.23
CA ALA A 410 5.79 -14.25 -19.44
C ALA A 410 6.89 -13.92 -18.42
N THR A 411 7.81 -13.02 -18.75
CA THR A 411 8.94 -12.65 -17.89
C THR A 411 8.64 -11.45 -16.99
N ALA A 412 7.98 -10.43 -17.53
CA ALA A 412 7.68 -9.20 -16.79
C ALA A 412 6.28 -9.16 -16.14
N GLY A 413 5.50 -10.24 -16.29
CA GLY A 413 4.12 -10.28 -15.82
C GLY A 413 3.30 -9.12 -16.38
N ARG A 414 2.60 -8.41 -15.48
CA ARG A 414 1.75 -7.27 -15.83
C ARG A 414 2.47 -5.92 -15.89
N LEU A 415 3.77 -5.85 -15.59
CA LEU A 415 4.51 -4.58 -15.48
C LEU A 415 4.32 -3.71 -16.73
N GLN A 416 4.57 -4.27 -17.91
CA GLN A 416 4.52 -3.52 -19.17
C GLN A 416 3.12 -2.97 -19.48
N VAL A 417 2.07 -3.76 -19.26
CA VAL A 417 0.69 -3.34 -19.56
C VAL A 417 0.15 -2.34 -18.53
N VAL A 418 0.52 -2.46 -17.25
CA VAL A 418 0.11 -1.50 -16.22
C VAL A 418 0.84 -0.16 -16.40
N ASN A 419 2.15 -0.20 -16.59
CA ASN A 419 2.94 1.01 -16.83
C ASN A 419 2.54 1.68 -18.14
N GLY A 420 2.25 0.90 -19.19
CA GLY A 420 1.70 1.39 -20.45
C GLY A 420 0.32 2.02 -20.31
N TYR A 421 -0.57 1.40 -19.52
CA TYR A 421 -1.90 1.96 -19.22
C TYR A 421 -1.79 3.31 -18.53
N TYR A 422 -0.92 3.44 -17.53
CA TYR A 422 -0.68 4.73 -16.87
C TYR A 422 -0.26 5.81 -17.86
N ARG A 423 0.80 5.56 -18.65
CA ARG A 423 1.30 6.50 -19.66
C ARG A 423 0.19 6.94 -20.61
N LEU A 424 -0.47 5.96 -21.21
CA LEU A 424 -1.55 6.17 -22.17
C LEU A 424 -2.67 7.00 -21.58
N THR A 425 -3.21 6.61 -20.43
CA THR A 425 -4.39 7.25 -19.84
C THR A 425 -4.09 8.63 -19.29
N ARG A 426 -2.88 8.86 -18.79
CA ARG A 426 -2.44 10.19 -18.34
C ARG A 426 -2.50 11.21 -19.45
N GLY A 427 -1.83 10.98 -20.58
CA GLY A 427 -1.78 11.93 -21.70
C GLY A 427 -3.06 11.99 -22.54
N SER A 428 -3.98 11.02 -22.40
CA SER A 428 -5.25 10.97 -23.15
C SER A 428 -6.49 11.09 -22.24
N PHE A 429 -6.97 9.99 -21.67
CA PHE A 429 -8.22 9.96 -20.91
C PHE A 429 -8.27 10.98 -19.76
N ALA A 430 -7.27 11.00 -18.89
CA ALA A 430 -7.18 11.95 -17.79
C ALA A 430 -7.00 13.38 -18.30
N GLN A 431 -6.10 13.58 -19.28
CA GLN A 431 -5.81 14.87 -19.92
C GLN A 431 -7.06 15.56 -20.50
N PHE A 432 -7.91 14.80 -21.18
CA PHE A 432 -9.09 15.29 -21.90
C PHE A 432 -10.41 15.04 -21.15
N ALA A 433 -10.36 14.66 -19.87
CA ALA A 433 -11.55 14.34 -19.06
C ALA A 433 -12.46 13.25 -19.66
N VAL A 434 -11.91 12.31 -20.43
CA VAL A 434 -12.64 11.21 -21.04
C VAL A 434 -12.65 10.02 -20.07
N PRO A 435 -13.82 9.42 -19.77
CA PRO A 435 -13.90 8.22 -18.93
C PRO A 435 -13.12 7.04 -19.54
N VAL A 436 -12.39 6.31 -18.70
CA VAL A 436 -11.68 5.10 -19.13
C VAL A 436 -12.63 3.92 -19.33
N PRO A 437 -12.38 3.03 -20.30
CA PRO A 437 -13.17 1.82 -20.47
C PRO A 437 -12.87 0.79 -19.37
N HIS A 438 -13.87 0.01 -18.98
CA HIS A 438 -13.76 -1.12 -18.04
C HIS A 438 -13.04 -0.83 -16.70
N PRO A 439 -13.38 0.26 -15.98
CA PRO A 439 -12.63 0.69 -14.80
C PRO A 439 -12.55 -0.38 -13.69
N GLU A 440 -13.56 -1.24 -13.50
CA GLU A 440 -13.47 -2.34 -12.52
C GLU A 440 -12.40 -3.36 -12.90
N ARG A 441 -12.28 -3.68 -14.19
CA ARG A 441 -11.28 -4.64 -14.70
C ARG A 441 -9.86 -4.09 -14.56
N VAL A 442 -9.71 -2.78 -14.77
CA VAL A 442 -8.44 -2.08 -14.55
C VAL A 442 -8.05 -2.16 -13.07
N VAL A 443 -8.97 -1.86 -12.15
CA VAL A 443 -8.72 -1.99 -10.70
C VAL A 443 -8.29 -3.41 -10.36
N ASP A 444 -8.95 -4.43 -10.92
CA ASP A 444 -8.57 -5.82 -10.71
C ASP A 444 -7.16 -6.14 -11.18
N ALA A 445 -6.82 -5.76 -12.42
CA ALA A 445 -5.52 -6.02 -13.02
C ALA A 445 -4.38 -5.27 -12.30
N VAL A 446 -4.64 -4.02 -11.88
CA VAL A 446 -3.67 -3.16 -11.18
C VAL A 446 -3.42 -3.67 -9.76
N LEU A 447 -4.47 -4.04 -9.01
CA LEU A 447 -4.31 -4.63 -7.67
C LEU A 447 -3.64 -6.01 -7.71
N ASP A 448 -3.88 -6.80 -8.76
CA ASP A 448 -3.15 -8.05 -8.99
C ASP A 448 -1.66 -7.78 -9.23
N HIS A 449 -1.33 -6.82 -10.10
CA HIS A 449 0.06 -6.41 -10.34
C HIS A 449 0.74 -5.87 -9.07
N ALA A 450 0.02 -5.09 -8.26
CA ALA A 450 0.52 -4.51 -7.02
C ALA A 450 0.92 -5.54 -5.94
N ARG A 451 0.54 -6.82 -6.11
CA ARG A 451 0.93 -7.95 -5.24
C ARG A 451 2.18 -8.68 -5.74
N ASP A 452 2.69 -8.33 -6.92
CA ASP A 452 3.84 -8.97 -7.51
C ASP A 452 5.14 -8.58 -6.78
N THR A 453 5.65 -9.52 -5.97
CA THR A 453 6.84 -9.31 -5.13
C THR A 453 8.12 -9.05 -5.92
N ARG A 454 8.15 -9.30 -7.24
CA ARG A 454 9.27 -8.91 -8.11
C ARG A 454 9.45 -7.39 -8.15
N TYR A 455 8.35 -6.64 -8.03
CA TYR A 455 8.31 -5.18 -8.17
C TYR A 455 7.92 -4.47 -6.87
N PHE A 456 7.06 -5.09 -6.06
CA PHE A 456 6.53 -4.55 -4.80
C PHE A 456 7.03 -5.31 -3.56
N GLY A 457 8.10 -6.09 -3.72
CA GLY A 457 8.82 -6.69 -2.60
C GLY A 457 9.61 -5.66 -1.80
N ALA A 458 9.95 -5.99 -0.55
CA ALA A 458 10.72 -5.09 0.32
C ALA A 458 12.03 -4.62 -0.37
N GLY A 459 12.18 -3.30 -0.51
CA GLY A 459 13.36 -2.70 -1.15
C GLY A 459 13.44 -2.89 -2.67
N ARG A 460 12.32 -3.17 -3.36
CA ARG A 460 12.27 -3.31 -4.83
C ARG A 460 11.49 -2.20 -5.55
N GLU A 461 10.76 -1.39 -4.80
CA GLU A 461 9.83 -0.38 -5.32
C GLU A 461 10.57 0.90 -5.74
N ASN A 462 10.37 1.32 -6.98
CA ASN A 462 10.79 2.64 -7.46
C ASN A 462 9.59 3.54 -7.76
N ALA A 463 9.86 4.83 -7.95
CA ALA A 463 8.84 5.86 -8.17
C ALA A 463 7.93 5.54 -9.36
N CYS A 464 8.49 5.12 -10.50
CA CYS A 464 7.69 4.71 -11.67
C CYS A 464 6.69 3.61 -11.32
N ASN A 465 7.15 2.49 -10.75
CA ASN A 465 6.28 1.36 -10.48
C ASN A 465 5.13 1.70 -9.51
N VAL A 466 5.40 2.54 -8.50
CA VAL A 466 4.37 2.95 -7.54
C VAL A 466 3.40 3.94 -8.16
N LEU A 467 3.88 4.91 -8.94
CA LEU A 467 3.05 5.87 -9.65
C LEU A 467 2.12 5.20 -10.68
N ASP A 468 2.67 4.24 -11.41
CA ASP A 468 1.98 3.46 -12.44
C ASP A 468 0.87 2.56 -11.85
N VAL A 469 0.83 2.39 -10.52
CA VAL A 469 -0.29 1.77 -9.78
C VAL A 469 -1.18 2.84 -9.14
N ALA A 470 -0.60 3.85 -8.48
CA ALA A 470 -1.34 4.86 -7.74
C ALA A 470 -2.29 5.65 -8.65
N HIS A 471 -1.82 6.09 -9.83
CA HIS A 471 -2.63 6.89 -10.74
C HIS A 471 -3.79 6.08 -11.36
N PRO A 472 -3.60 4.88 -11.94
CA PRO A 472 -4.74 4.09 -12.44
C PRO A 472 -5.78 3.77 -11.37
N LEU A 473 -5.35 3.44 -10.14
CA LEU A 473 -6.29 3.23 -9.02
C LEU A 473 -7.04 4.52 -8.68
N TRP A 474 -6.34 5.65 -8.61
CA TRP A 474 -6.94 6.96 -8.36
C TRP A 474 -7.99 7.32 -9.43
N LEU A 475 -7.63 7.21 -10.71
CA LEU A 475 -8.50 7.53 -11.84
C LEU A 475 -9.75 6.64 -11.86
N CYS A 476 -9.58 5.32 -11.76
CA CYS A 476 -10.70 4.37 -11.81
C CYS A 476 -11.58 4.46 -10.57
N ALA A 477 -11.00 4.60 -9.37
CA ALA A 477 -11.78 4.71 -8.14
C ALA A 477 -12.70 5.93 -8.17
N ARG A 478 -12.24 7.07 -8.70
CA ARG A 478 -13.08 8.26 -8.85
C ARG A 478 -14.22 8.06 -9.84
N GLN A 479 -13.95 7.44 -10.99
CA GLN A 479 -14.99 7.11 -11.98
C GLN A 479 -16.04 6.15 -11.41
N LEU A 480 -15.64 5.25 -10.51
CA LEU A 480 -16.50 4.27 -9.84
C LEU A 480 -17.18 4.81 -8.57
N GLY A 481 -17.09 6.11 -8.29
CA GLY A 481 -17.71 6.74 -7.12
C GLY A 481 -16.97 6.51 -5.78
N GLY A 482 -15.75 5.94 -5.82
CA GLY A 482 -14.91 5.62 -4.66
C GLY A 482 -13.88 6.71 -4.27
N GLY A 483 -14.07 7.97 -4.68
CA GLY A 483 -13.15 9.07 -4.33
C GLY A 483 -13.45 9.68 -2.96
N GLY A 484 -12.47 9.69 -2.05
CA GLY A 484 -12.52 10.42 -0.77
C GLY A 484 -12.71 9.56 0.49
N ALA A 485 -12.72 10.22 1.66
CA ALA A 485 -12.65 9.59 2.99
C ALA A 485 -13.83 8.67 3.39
N ARG A 486 -14.90 8.57 2.58
CA ARG A 486 -16.16 7.90 2.93
C ARG A 486 -16.78 6.98 1.86
N GLY A 487 -16.08 6.68 0.77
CA GLY A 487 -16.69 5.94 -0.36
C GLY A 487 -16.61 4.42 -0.22
N ASP A 488 -17.76 3.75 -0.08
CA ASP A 488 -17.94 2.31 -0.35
C ASP A 488 -17.87 2.04 -1.88
N GLY A 489 -16.69 2.27 -2.47
CA GLY A 489 -16.43 2.03 -3.89
C GLY A 489 -15.96 0.61 -4.19
N TYR A 490 -15.92 0.24 -5.48
CA TYR A 490 -15.41 -1.05 -5.93
C TYR A 490 -13.98 -1.32 -5.41
N ARG A 491 -13.82 -2.38 -4.60
CA ARG A 491 -12.56 -2.78 -3.94
C ARG A 491 -11.87 -1.65 -3.16
N SER A 492 -12.63 -0.65 -2.71
CA SER A 492 -12.15 0.52 -1.96
C SER A 492 -11.31 0.16 -0.74
N ALA A 493 -11.70 -0.87 0.03
CA ALA A 493 -10.93 -1.34 1.18
C ALA A 493 -9.51 -1.79 0.81
N GLU A 494 -9.35 -2.50 -0.30
CA GLU A 494 -8.05 -2.97 -0.77
C GLU A 494 -7.19 -1.83 -1.33
N ILE A 495 -7.80 -0.92 -2.09
CA ILE A 495 -7.15 0.29 -2.61
C ILE A 495 -6.63 1.15 -1.46
N ARG A 496 -7.47 1.42 -0.46
CA ARG A 496 -7.10 2.20 0.73
C ARG A 496 -6.00 1.51 1.53
N SER A 497 -6.13 0.20 1.76
CA SER A 497 -5.11 -0.57 2.46
C SER A 497 -3.76 -0.55 1.74
N TRP A 498 -3.77 -0.66 0.41
CA TRP A 498 -2.55 -0.53 -0.40
C TRP A 498 -1.99 0.90 -0.34
N ALA A 499 -2.84 1.92 -0.50
CA ALA A 499 -2.43 3.31 -0.48
C ALA A 499 -1.84 3.74 0.87
N GLU A 500 -2.41 3.30 1.99
CA GLU A 500 -1.92 3.59 3.34
C GLU A 500 -0.52 3.01 3.57
N ARG A 501 -0.29 1.75 3.14
CA ARG A 501 1.04 1.13 3.22
C ARG A 501 2.06 1.89 2.37
N GLN A 502 1.69 2.21 1.13
CA GLN A 502 2.60 2.90 0.22
C GLN A 502 2.88 4.33 0.66
N LEU A 503 1.88 5.05 1.17
CA LEU A 503 2.06 6.40 1.66
C LEU A 503 2.99 6.42 2.87
N THR A 504 2.74 5.53 3.84
CA THR A 504 3.61 5.40 5.03
C THR A 504 5.06 5.10 4.63
N ALA A 505 5.25 4.18 3.68
CA ALA A 505 6.59 3.86 3.17
C ALA A 505 7.21 5.03 2.38
N ALA A 506 6.42 5.77 1.59
CA ALA A 506 6.87 6.93 0.82
C ALA A 506 7.36 8.04 1.73
N LEU A 507 6.61 8.42 2.77
CA LEU A 507 7.02 9.47 3.71
C LEU A 507 8.36 9.15 4.39
N ALA A 508 8.63 7.86 4.68
CA ALA A 508 9.90 7.42 5.27
C ALA A 508 11.09 7.43 4.29
N ARG A 509 10.87 7.61 2.98
CA ARG A 509 11.93 7.67 1.94
C ARG A 509 12.54 9.05 1.79
N TRP A 510 11.96 10.09 2.41
CA TRP A 510 12.48 11.45 2.33
C TRP A 510 13.89 11.50 2.94
N GLN A 511 14.83 12.06 2.18
CA GLN A 511 16.19 12.29 2.64
C GLN A 511 16.33 13.77 2.99
N ASP A 512 16.56 14.03 4.27
CA ASP A 512 16.67 15.38 4.84
C ASP A 512 17.64 16.26 4.03
N GLY A 513 17.15 17.41 3.57
CA GLY A 513 17.89 18.38 2.75
C GLY A 513 18.25 17.90 1.34
N LYS A 514 17.76 16.75 0.89
CA LYS A 514 18.10 16.17 -0.43
C LYS A 514 16.89 15.77 -1.27
N GLY A 515 15.72 15.58 -0.65
CA GLY A 515 14.51 15.14 -1.34
C GLY A 515 14.38 13.63 -1.45
N PHE A 516 13.86 13.12 -2.56
CA PHE A 516 13.68 11.69 -2.78
C PHE A 516 14.65 11.11 -3.81
N GLY A 517 15.08 9.87 -3.55
CA GLY A 517 15.66 9.01 -4.58
C GLY A 517 14.57 8.36 -5.43
N PHE A 518 14.88 8.10 -6.70
CA PHE A 518 13.93 7.43 -7.60
C PHE A 518 13.61 6.00 -7.15
N GLY A 519 14.60 5.30 -6.59
CA GLY A 519 14.45 3.97 -5.99
C GLY A 519 15.42 2.94 -6.57
N PRO A 520 15.37 1.69 -6.08
CA PRO A 520 16.21 0.60 -6.55
C PRO A 520 15.78 0.11 -7.95
N GLY A 521 16.74 -0.31 -8.77
CA GLY A 521 16.49 -0.85 -10.10
C GLY A 521 17.52 -0.41 -11.14
N THR A 522 17.36 -0.89 -12.38
CA THR A 522 18.18 -0.51 -13.54
C THR A 522 17.54 0.59 -14.40
N ALA A 523 16.32 1.01 -14.07
CA ALA A 523 15.59 2.06 -14.77
C ALA A 523 15.52 3.32 -13.88
N GLY A 524 15.77 4.49 -14.47
CA GLY A 524 15.83 5.78 -13.76
C GLY A 524 17.19 6.07 -13.11
N PRO A 525 17.34 7.23 -12.43
CA PRO A 525 18.62 7.68 -11.88
C PRO A 525 19.10 6.89 -10.65
N GLY A 526 18.28 5.95 -10.15
CA GLY A 526 18.63 5.07 -9.03
C GLY A 526 18.22 5.60 -7.65
N PRO A 527 18.81 5.06 -6.57
CA PRO A 527 18.33 5.30 -5.20
C PRO A 527 18.81 6.61 -4.58
N GLU A 528 19.80 7.29 -5.17
CA GLU A 528 20.29 8.56 -4.63
C GLU A 528 19.30 9.69 -4.90
N ALA A 529 19.14 10.60 -3.94
CA ALA A 529 18.19 11.68 -4.04
C ALA A 529 18.55 12.72 -5.10
N GLY A 530 17.55 13.07 -5.91
CA GLY A 530 17.64 13.98 -7.05
C GLY A 530 16.27 14.55 -7.44
N LEU A 531 16.27 15.46 -8.41
CA LEU A 531 15.07 16.16 -8.87
C LEU A 531 14.02 15.20 -9.43
N GLN A 532 14.42 14.26 -10.27
CA GLN A 532 13.51 13.31 -10.89
C GLN A 532 12.81 12.42 -9.85
N GLY A 533 13.53 11.96 -8.83
CA GLY A 533 12.94 11.20 -7.74
C GLY A 533 11.98 12.08 -6.92
N THR A 534 12.38 13.32 -6.66
CA THR A 534 11.64 14.26 -5.81
C THR A 534 10.32 14.68 -6.44
N GLU A 535 10.32 15.11 -7.70
CA GLU A 535 9.13 15.48 -8.46
C GLU A 535 8.10 14.33 -8.46
N MET A 536 8.55 13.13 -8.86
CA MET A 536 7.67 11.96 -8.97
C MET A 536 7.08 11.54 -7.61
N TRP A 537 7.90 11.45 -6.56
CA TRP A 537 7.41 11.02 -5.25
C TRP A 537 6.47 12.04 -4.60
N LEU A 538 6.66 13.35 -4.84
CA LEU A 538 5.71 14.37 -4.38
C LEU A 538 4.33 14.19 -5.03
N ALA A 539 4.29 13.85 -6.31
CA ALA A 539 3.04 13.51 -7.01
C ALA A 539 2.42 12.20 -6.51
N ILE A 540 3.24 11.16 -6.30
CA ILE A 540 2.78 9.89 -5.70
C ILE A 540 2.17 10.11 -4.32
N VAL A 541 2.85 10.86 -3.45
CA VAL A 541 2.37 11.19 -2.10
C VAL A 541 1.01 11.88 -2.17
N TRP A 542 0.83 12.81 -3.11
CA TRP A 542 -0.46 13.46 -3.32
C TRP A 542 -1.56 12.49 -3.75
N LEU A 543 -1.32 11.64 -4.76
CA LEU A 543 -2.31 10.67 -5.26
C LEU A 543 -2.72 9.67 -4.18
N LEU A 544 -1.75 9.16 -3.42
CA LEU A 544 -1.99 8.24 -2.31
C LEU A 544 -2.75 8.92 -1.16
N ALA A 545 -2.41 10.16 -0.83
CA ALA A 545 -3.14 10.94 0.17
C ALA A 545 -4.58 11.22 -0.29
N ASP A 546 -4.81 11.52 -1.57
CA ASP A 546 -6.15 11.78 -2.11
C ASP A 546 -7.03 10.51 -2.09
N LEU A 547 -6.47 9.35 -2.47
CA LEU A 547 -7.12 8.03 -2.35
C LEU A 547 -7.59 7.75 -0.91
N LEU A 548 -6.88 8.27 0.09
CA LEU A 548 -7.21 8.11 1.50
C LEU A 548 -8.12 9.21 2.05
N GLY A 549 -8.25 10.34 1.34
CA GLY A 549 -9.02 11.52 1.74
C GLY A 549 -8.22 12.51 2.61
N TYR A 550 -6.90 12.58 2.44
CA TYR A 550 -5.99 13.44 3.19
C TYR A 550 -5.14 14.38 2.33
N SER A 551 -5.39 14.50 1.02
CA SER A 551 -4.62 15.36 0.11
C SER A 551 -4.57 16.83 0.56
N GLU A 552 -5.66 17.35 1.13
CA GLU A 552 -5.74 18.71 1.71
C GLU A 552 -4.70 18.97 2.83
N ARG A 553 -4.15 17.92 3.45
CA ARG A 553 -3.10 18.06 4.48
C ARG A 553 -1.73 18.39 3.91
N LEU A 554 -1.53 18.21 2.61
CA LEU A 554 -0.27 18.49 1.93
C LEU A 554 -0.12 19.97 1.57
N ASP A 555 -1.24 20.70 1.42
CA ASP A 555 -1.23 22.11 1.01
C ASP A 555 -0.40 22.36 -0.28
N TYR A 556 -0.38 21.36 -1.15
CA TYR A 556 0.13 21.43 -2.52
C TYR A 556 -0.68 20.48 -3.39
N ARG A 557 -0.63 20.71 -4.70
CA ARG A 557 -1.27 19.85 -5.69
C ARG A 557 -0.42 19.77 -6.96
N PRO A 558 -0.10 18.57 -7.48
CA PRO A 558 0.66 18.45 -8.73
C PRO A 558 -0.07 19.09 -9.90
N ARG A 559 0.63 19.92 -10.68
CA ARG A 559 0.09 20.63 -11.86
C ARG A 559 0.86 20.38 -13.15
N GLY A 560 2.06 19.81 -13.09
CA GLY A 560 2.86 19.48 -14.26
C GLY A 560 2.60 18.05 -14.77
N VAL A 561 3.66 17.30 -15.06
CA VAL A 561 3.58 16.02 -15.79
C VAL A 561 2.67 15.00 -15.11
N HIS A 562 2.61 15.00 -13.78
CA HIS A 562 1.87 14.03 -12.97
C HIS A 562 0.58 14.57 -12.35
N ARG A 563 -0.01 15.62 -12.96
CA ARG A 563 -1.24 16.22 -12.45
C ARG A 563 -2.45 15.25 -12.44
N PRO A 564 -3.37 15.41 -11.48
CA PRO A 564 -4.55 14.57 -11.37
C PRO A 564 -5.74 15.06 -12.22
N GLU A 565 -5.86 16.36 -12.45
CA GLU A 565 -6.98 16.94 -13.18
C GLU A 565 -6.70 17.02 -14.69
N PRO A 566 -7.77 17.06 -15.51
CA PRO A 566 -7.64 17.49 -16.90
C PRO A 566 -6.90 18.82 -16.98
N ALA A 567 -6.18 19.10 -18.08
CA ALA A 567 -5.77 20.50 -18.29
C ALA A 567 -7.00 21.39 -18.24
N GLY A 568 -6.93 22.46 -17.44
CA GLY A 568 -7.86 23.56 -17.64
C GLY A 568 -7.78 24.05 -19.09
N GLY A 569 -8.95 24.20 -19.73
CA GLY A 569 -9.08 24.83 -21.04
C GLY A 569 -9.17 23.87 -22.21
N ALA A 570 -10.39 23.37 -22.48
CA ALA A 570 -10.96 23.19 -23.81
C ALA A 570 -12.48 23.35 -23.70
#